data_AF-W4AXW2-F1
#
_entry.id   AF-W4AXW2-F1
#
_cell.length_a   1.000
_cell.length_b   1.000
_cell.length_c   1.000
_cell.angle_alpha   90.00
_cell.angle_beta   90.00
_cell.angle_gamma   90.00
#
_symmetry.space_group_name_H-M   'P 1'
#
loop_
_entity.id
_entity.type
_entity.pdbx_description
1 polymer ?
#
loop_
_entity_poly.entity_id
_entity_poly.type
_entity_poly.pdbx_seq_one_letter_code
_entity_poly.pdbx_strand_id
1 'polypeptide(L)'
;MYNPFMQNYGHIQAIKSLLPDYQKSRYISLVSFTMRCRFSVDPELRKIQSDELIVYDVELSEYIQRKMNRIQAEKVDTVLKEADIQKIYQSLLESNITDSKIRAEHVEKVKLR
;
A
#
# COMPACT_ATOMS: atom_id res chain seq x y z
N MET A 1 20.38 1.68 -4.21
CA MET A 1 19.26 0.92 -3.62
C MET A 1 18.13 1.90 -3.39
N TYR A 2 16.99 1.73 -4.06
CA TYR A 2 15.87 2.67 -3.96
C TYR A 2 15.22 2.56 -2.57
N ASN A 3 14.75 3.69 -2.05
CA ASN A 3 14.04 3.77 -0.79
C ASN A 3 12.70 3.01 -0.90
N PRO A 4 12.46 1.94 -0.11
CA PRO A 4 11.22 1.14 -0.18
C PRO A 4 9.94 1.95 0.07
N PHE A 5 10.01 3.03 0.87
CA PHE A 5 8.87 3.92 1.07
C PHE A 5 8.51 4.68 -0.20
N MET A 6 9.52 5.17 -0.93
CA MET A 6 9.32 5.85 -2.21
C MET A 6 8.76 4.90 -3.28
N GLN A 7 9.22 3.65 -3.27
CA GLN A 7 8.67 2.61 -4.14
C GLN A 7 7.20 2.33 -3.80
N ASN A 8 6.88 2.15 -2.52
CA ASN A 8 5.50 1.90 -2.09
C ASN A 8 4.57 3.09 -2.37
N TYR A 9 5.07 4.31 -2.18
CA TYR A 9 4.36 5.53 -2.58
C TYR A 9 4.02 5.52 -4.07
N GLY A 10 4.97 5.17 -4.94
CA GLY A 10 4.73 5.03 -6.37
C GLY A 10 3.63 4.02 -6.70
N HIS A 11 3.62 2.87 -6.01
CA HIS A 11 2.55 1.88 -6.15
C HIS A 11 1.18 2.43 -5.73
N ILE A 12 1.11 3.17 -4.61
CA ILE A 12 -0.13 3.81 -4.16
C ILE A 12 -0.63 4.84 -5.18
N GLN A 13 0.26 5.66 -5.76
CA GLN A 13 -0.13 6.64 -6.79
C GLN A 13 -0.66 5.96 -8.06
N ALA A 14 -0.03 4.86 -8.48
CA ALA A 14 -0.52 4.07 -9.61
C ALA A 14 -1.92 3.51 -9.32
N ILE A 15 -2.15 2.93 -8.14
CA ILE A 15 -3.46 2.43 -7.73
C ILE A 15 -4.51 3.55 -7.69
N LYS A 16 -4.17 4.72 -7.12
CA LYS A 16 -5.06 5.89 -7.10
C LYS A 16 -5.47 6.36 -8.50
N SER A 17 -4.55 6.28 -9.47
CA SER A 17 -4.84 6.65 -10.86
C SER A 17 -5.84 5.70 -11.53
N LEU A 18 -5.85 4.43 -11.12
CA LEU A 18 -6.78 3.41 -11.60
C LEU A 18 -8.15 3.45 -10.88
N LEU A 19 -8.24 4.16 -9.75
CA LEU A 19 -9.39 4.20 -8.87
C LEU A 19 -9.89 5.65 -8.65
N PRO A 20 -10.38 6.34 -9.71
CA PRO A 20 -10.74 7.76 -9.63
C PRO A 20 -11.81 8.06 -8.57
N ASP A 21 -12.79 7.17 -8.41
CA ASP A 21 -13.88 7.33 -7.43
C ASP A 21 -13.38 7.22 -5.97
N TYR A 22 -12.20 6.65 -5.76
CA TYR A 22 -11.63 6.38 -4.44
C TYR A 22 -10.37 7.21 -4.14
N GLN A 23 -10.09 8.25 -4.94
CA GLN A 23 -8.92 9.12 -4.72
C GLN A 23 -8.88 9.78 -3.34
N LYS A 24 -10.06 10.09 -2.79
CA LYS A 24 -10.22 10.70 -1.46
C LYS A 24 -10.22 9.68 -0.31
N SER A 25 -10.26 8.38 -0.62
CA SER A 25 -10.13 7.34 0.40
C SER A 25 -8.75 7.40 1.04
N ARG A 26 -8.67 7.02 2.31
CA ARG A 26 -7.40 6.92 3.04
C ARG A 26 -6.64 5.68 2.57
N TYR A 27 -5.40 5.87 2.13
CA TYR A 27 -4.48 4.79 1.75
C TYR A 27 -3.40 4.67 2.81
N ILE A 28 -3.16 3.47 3.30
CA ILE A 28 -2.16 3.19 4.34
C ILE A 28 -0.98 2.46 3.69
N SER A 29 0.17 3.10 3.73
CA SER A 29 1.45 2.56 3.28
C SER A 29 2.05 1.73 4.39
N LEU A 30 2.15 0.41 4.19
CA LEU A 30 2.73 -0.52 5.15
C LEU A 30 3.85 -1.30 4.47
N VAL A 31 5.09 -1.12 4.96
CA VAL A 31 6.27 -1.81 4.45
C VAL A 31 6.81 -2.72 5.55
N SER A 32 6.88 -4.02 5.28
CA SER A 32 7.43 -5.00 6.21
C SER A 32 8.83 -5.45 5.81
N PHE A 33 9.66 -5.77 6.79
CA PHE A 33 10.95 -6.42 6.57
C PHE A 33 11.12 -7.60 7.50
N THR A 34 11.97 -8.54 7.09
CA THR A 34 12.40 -9.63 7.98
C THR A 34 13.24 -9.10 9.14
N MET A 35 13.25 -9.81 10.27
CA MET A 35 14.08 -9.48 11.45
C MET A 35 15.60 -9.41 11.19
N ARG A 36 16.07 -9.84 10.02
CA ARG A 36 17.49 -9.70 9.61
C ARG A 36 17.86 -8.27 9.20
N CYS A 37 16.87 -7.41 8.96
CA CYS A 37 17.07 -5.99 8.67
C CYS A 37 17.11 -5.20 9.98
N ARG A 38 17.98 -4.18 10.06
CA ARG A 38 17.91 -3.16 11.13
C ARG A 38 17.44 -1.84 10.54
N PHE A 39 16.41 -1.25 11.14
CA PHE A 39 15.89 0.04 10.71
C PHE A 39 16.63 1.18 11.42
N SER A 40 17.31 2.03 10.65
CA SER A 40 17.72 3.37 11.09
C SER A 40 16.80 4.38 10.39
N VAL A 41 15.58 4.44 10.89
CA VAL A 41 14.50 5.28 10.35
C VAL A 41 13.88 6.08 11.49
N ASP A 42 13.22 7.17 11.14
CA ASP A 42 12.51 8.01 12.09
C ASP A 42 11.55 7.15 12.96
N PRO A 43 11.62 7.24 14.30
CA PRO A 43 10.68 6.57 15.20
C PRO A 43 9.20 6.85 14.89
N GLU A 44 8.86 8.00 14.29
CA GLU A 44 7.50 8.34 13.86
C GLU A 44 6.91 7.32 12.88
N LEU A 45 7.74 6.76 11.99
CA LEU A 45 7.31 5.73 11.01
C LEU A 45 6.96 4.39 11.66
N ARG A 46 7.22 4.21 12.95
CA ARG A 46 6.79 3.04 13.73
C ARG A 46 5.55 3.30 14.57
N LYS A 47 5.11 4.56 14.67
CA LYS A 47 3.91 4.89 15.44
C LYS A 47 2.68 4.44 14.70
N ILE A 48 1.80 3.72 15.38
CA ILE A 48 0.52 3.23 14.85
C ILE A 48 -0.38 4.33 14.26
N GLN A 49 -0.13 5.60 14.62
CA GLN A 49 -0.87 6.76 14.12
C GLN A 49 -0.51 7.07 12.66
N SER A 50 0.74 6.77 12.26
CA SER A 50 1.25 7.07 10.92
C SER A 50 0.51 6.26 9.85
N ASP A 51 0.29 6.88 8.70
CA ASP A 51 -0.18 6.21 7.48
C ASP A 51 0.96 5.71 6.61
N GLU A 52 2.20 5.99 7.02
CA GLU A 52 3.43 5.38 6.49
C GLU A 52 4.09 4.60 7.61
N LEU A 53 4.04 3.27 7.50
CA LEU A 53 4.41 2.36 8.57
C LEU A 53 5.52 1.42 8.12
N ILE A 54 6.47 1.19 9.03
CA ILE A 54 7.47 0.15 8.92
C ILE A 54 7.40 -0.80 10.10
N VAL A 55 7.29 -2.09 9.79
CA VAL A 55 7.11 -3.14 10.78
C VAL A 55 8.01 -4.33 10.46
N TYR A 56 8.28 -5.17 11.46
CA TYR A 56 8.80 -6.49 11.16
C TYR A 56 7.67 -7.41 10.66
N ASP A 57 8.03 -8.33 9.78
CA ASP A 57 7.14 -9.34 9.23
C ASP A 57 6.41 -10.16 10.30
N VAL A 58 7.12 -10.52 11.38
CA VAL A 58 6.53 -11.24 12.53
C VAL A 58 5.45 -10.46 13.27
N GLU A 59 5.43 -9.13 13.16
CA GLU A 59 4.47 -8.24 13.82
C GLU A 59 3.36 -7.77 12.86
N LEU A 60 3.45 -8.11 11.57
CA LEU A 60 2.61 -7.53 10.51
C LEU A 60 1.11 -7.69 10.79
N SER A 61 0.67 -8.91 11.09
CA SER A 61 -0.74 -9.21 11.36
C SER A 61 -1.27 -8.48 12.60
N GLU A 62 -0.46 -8.42 13.66
CA GLU A 62 -0.82 -7.69 14.88
C GLU A 62 -0.97 -6.19 14.58
N TYR A 63 -0.05 -5.61 13.82
CA TYR A 63 -0.10 -4.21 13.44
C TYR A 63 -1.31 -3.87 12.57
N ILE A 64 -1.64 -4.73 11.59
CA ILE A 64 -2.85 -4.56 10.77
C ILE A 64 -4.08 -4.53 11.67
N GLN A 65 -4.22 -5.49 12.59
CA GLN A 65 -5.35 -5.54 13.51
C GLN A 65 -5.43 -4.28 14.40
N ARG A 66 -4.30 -3.83 14.95
CA ARG A 66 -4.24 -2.63 15.79
C ARG A 66 -4.61 -1.37 15.00
N LYS A 67 -4.15 -1.25 13.75
CA LYS A 67 -4.47 -0.13 12.87
C LYS A 67 -5.96 -0.13 12.51
N MET A 68 -6.53 -1.29 12.18
CA MET A 68 -7.97 -1.43 11.94
C MET A 68 -8.81 -1.01 13.14
N ASN A 69 -8.48 -1.50 14.34
CA ASN A 69 -9.19 -1.14 15.58
C ASN A 69 -9.14 0.38 15.83
N ARG A 70 -7.99 1.00 15.56
CA ARG A 70 -7.81 2.45 15.70
C ARG A 70 -8.66 3.23 14.70
N ILE A 71 -8.65 2.85 13.42
CA ILE A 71 -9.46 3.50 12.38
C ILE A 71 -10.96 3.42 12.72
N GLN A 72 -11.41 2.25 13.19
CA GLN A 72 -12.79 2.06 13.65
C GLN A 72 -13.14 2.96 14.83
N ALA A 73 -12.20 3.16 15.77
CA ALA A 73 -12.39 4.05 16.91
C ALA A 73 -12.40 5.54 16.51
N GLU A 74 -11.56 5.93 15.56
CA GLU A 74 -11.47 7.30 15.04
C GLU A 74 -12.75 7.69 14.28
N LYS A 75 -13.44 6.76 13.60
CA LYS A 75 -14.65 6.98 12.78
C LYS A 75 -14.51 8.11 11.74
N VAL A 76 -13.29 8.48 11.38
CA VAL A 76 -12.99 9.56 10.44
C VAL A 76 -13.16 9.09 9.00
N ASP A 77 -12.96 7.80 8.74
CA ASP A 77 -12.87 7.27 7.38
C ASP A 77 -14.22 6.76 6.85
N THR A 78 -14.45 6.97 5.56
CA THR A 78 -15.63 6.41 4.88
C THR A 78 -15.51 4.89 4.84
N VAL A 79 -16.48 4.20 5.43
CA VAL A 79 -16.52 2.73 5.41
C VAL A 79 -16.86 2.28 3.99
N LEU A 80 -15.93 1.56 3.36
CA LEU A 80 -16.17 0.90 2.08
C LEU A 80 -17.23 -0.18 2.26
N LYS A 81 -18.25 -0.17 1.40
CA LYS A 81 -19.27 -1.22 1.34
C LYS A 81 -18.75 -2.38 0.47
N GLU A 82 -19.44 -3.52 0.56
CA GLU A 82 -19.11 -4.70 -0.25
C GLU A 82 -19.07 -4.38 -1.75
N ALA A 83 -20.01 -3.57 -2.25
CA ALA A 83 -20.03 -3.11 -3.64
C ALA A 83 -18.80 -2.28 -4.01
N ASP A 84 -18.30 -1.46 -3.08
CA ASP A 84 -17.08 -0.65 -3.30
C ASP A 84 -15.86 -1.57 -3.39
N ILE A 85 -15.76 -2.55 -2.49
CA ILE A 85 -14.67 -3.54 -2.46
C ILE A 85 -14.65 -4.34 -3.77
N GLN A 86 -15.80 -4.83 -4.23
CA GLN A 86 -15.89 -5.55 -5.50
C GLN A 86 -15.50 -4.68 -6.70
N LYS A 87 -15.94 -3.42 -6.72
CA LYS A 87 -15.57 -2.50 -7.80
C LYS A 87 -14.06 -2.25 -7.82
N ILE A 88 -13.46 -1.98 -6.66
CA ILE A 88 -12.00 -1.81 -6.51
C ILE A 88 -11.26 -3.05 -7.02
N TYR A 89 -11.69 -4.24 -6.57
CA TYR A 89 -11.09 -5.50 -6.99
C TYR A 89 -11.11 -5.68 -8.50
N GLN A 90 -12.27 -5.47 -9.14
CA GLN A 90 -12.40 -5.64 -10.59
C GLN A 90 -11.56 -4.62 -11.37
N SER A 91 -11.58 -3.35 -10.98
CA SER A 91 -10.76 -2.32 -11.66
C SER A 91 -9.26 -2.64 -11.61
N LEU A 92 -8.78 -3.19 -10.49
CA LEU A 92 -7.39 -3.62 -10.37
C LEU A 92 -7.10 -4.89 -11.17
N LEU A 93 -8.03 -5.84 -11.21
CA LEU A 93 -7.89 -7.08 -11.96
C LEU A 93 -7.84 -6.82 -13.46
N GLU A 94 -8.73 -5.98 -13.99
CA GLU A 94 -8.80 -5.60 -15.40
C GLU A 94 -7.54 -4.84 -15.86
N SER A 95 -6.96 -4.04 -14.96
CA SER A 95 -5.73 -3.28 -15.23
C SER A 95 -4.46 -4.12 -15.09
N ASN A 96 -4.55 -5.36 -14.60
CA ASN A 96 -3.40 -6.21 -14.36
C ASN A 96 -2.87 -6.79 -15.69
N ILE A 97 -1.63 -6.44 -16.04
CA ILE A 97 -0.96 -6.98 -17.23
C ILE A 97 -0.59 -8.45 -16.99
N THR A 98 -1.32 -9.37 -17.62
CA THR A 98 -1.07 -10.82 -17.53
C THR A 98 -0.15 -11.34 -18.63
N ASP A 99 -0.07 -10.65 -19.78
CA ASP A 99 0.80 -11.02 -20.89
C ASP A 99 2.29 -10.85 -20.52
N SER A 100 3.07 -11.92 -20.71
CA SER A 100 4.48 -11.96 -20.31
C SER A 100 5.38 -11.04 -21.13
N LYS A 101 5.08 -10.83 -22.41
CA LYS A 101 5.85 -9.93 -23.29
C LYS A 101 5.58 -8.47 -22.93
N ILE A 102 4.31 -8.11 -22.77
CA ILE A 102 3.92 -6.74 -22.37
C ILE A 102 4.49 -6.42 -20.97
N ARG A 103 4.48 -7.39 -20.06
CA ARG A 103 5.09 -7.22 -18.73
C ARG A 103 6.60 -7.02 -18.80
N ALA A 104 7.30 -7.76 -19.67
CA ALA A 104 8.74 -7.58 -19.87
C ALA A 104 9.08 -6.20 -20.46
N GLU A 105 8.33 -5.75 -21.47
CA GLU A 105 8.48 -4.41 -22.04
C GLU A 105 8.22 -3.30 -21.03
N HIS A 106 7.20 -3.48 -20.18
CA HIS A 106 6.89 -2.56 -19.10
C HIS A 106 8.07 -2.43 -18.12
N VAL A 107 8.65 -3.56 -17.68
CA VAL A 107 9.81 -3.57 -16.76
C VAL A 107 11.01 -2.84 -17.37
N GLU A 108 11.31 -3.06 -18.65
CA GLU A 108 12.42 -2.37 -19.33
C GLU A 108 12.17 -0.86 -19.44
N LYS A 109 10.95 -0.43 -19.77
CA LYS A 109 10.59 1.00 -19.80
C LYS A 109 10.69 1.66 -18.43
N VAL A 110 10.39 0.94 -17.35
CA VAL A 110 10.51 1.45 -15.97
C VAL A 110 11.97 1.66 -15.57
N LYS A 111 12.91 0.83 -16.04
CA LYS A 111 14.36 1.00 -15.75
C LYS A 111 14.98 2.22 -16.44
N LEU A 112 14.38 2.67 -17.55
CA LEU A 112 14.87 3.79 -18.37
C LEU A 112 14.35 5.16 -17.90
N ARG A 113 13.47 5.20 -16.90
CA ARG A 113 12.94 6.41 -16.27
C ARG A 113 13.67 6.69 -14.96
#